data_AF-A0A9D3LM77-F1
#
_entry.id   AF-A0A9D3LM77-F1
#
_cell.length_a   1.000
_cell.length_b   1.000
_cell.length_c   1.000
_cell.angle_alpha   90.00
_cell.angle_beta   90.00
_cell.angle_gamma   90.00
#
_symmetry.space_group_name_H-M   'P 1'
#
loop_
_entity.id
_entity.type
_entity.pdbx_description
1 polymer ?
#
loop_
_entity_poly.entity_id
_entity_poly.type
_entity_poly.pdbx_seq_one_letter_code
_entity_poly.pdbx_strand_id
1 'polypeptide(L)'
;MNSILTSFCLAVLLVGVNSIHSAPKVQVYSKLPGQFDQPNVLLCYVSNFHPPDIKITMLKDNVEMPGATQTDLAFEQSWQFHLTKSVPFTPQAGEKYACRVQHQGNTKSYSWEPDM
;
A
#
# COMPACT_ATOMS: atom_id res chain seq x y z
N MET A 1 -39.61 -23.73 20.05
CA MET A 1 -39.70 -22.45 19.32
C MET A 1 -38.46 -21.57 19.54
N ASN A 2 -38.00 -21.36 20.79
CA ASN A 2 -36.79 -20.57 21.08
C ASN A 2 -35.47 -21.14 20.52
N SER A 3 -35.27 -22.47 20.56
CA SER A 3 -34.00 -23.09 20.14
C SER A 3 -33.77 -23.09 18.63
N ILE A 4 -34.84 -22.97 17.83
CA ILE A 4 -34.76 -22.87 16.37
C ILE A 4 -34.43 -21.42 15.99
N LEU A 5 -35.03 -20.45 16.69
CA LEU A 5 -34.75 -19.02 16.53
C LEU A 5 -33.28 -18.69 16.85
N THR A 6 -32.74 -19.24 17.94
CA THR A 6 -31.33 -19.03 18.33
C THR A 6 -30.37 -19.65 17.34
N SER A 7 -30.66 -20.86 16.84
CA SER A 7 -29.85 -21.54 15.83
C SER A 7 -29.88 -20.81 14.48
N PHE A 8 -31.02 -20.22 14.11
CA PHE A 8 -31.14 -19.41 12.89
C PHE A 8 -30.38 -18.08 13.02
N CYS A 9 -30.43 -17.43 14.19
CA CYS A 9 -29.64 -16.22 14.48
C CYS A 9 -28.13 -16.48 14.40
N LEU A 10 -27.65 -17.60 14.95
CA LEU A 10 -26.23 -17.98 14.89
C LEU A 10 -25.78 -18.27 13.45
N ALA A 11 -26.63 -18.94 12.65
CA ALA A 11 -26.37 -19.14 11.24
C ALA A 11 -26.28 -17.79 10.49
N VAL A 12 -27.24 -16.88 10.69
CA VAL A 12 -27.23 -15.52 10.07
C VAL A 12 -25.99 -14.71 10.45
N LEU A 13 -25.50 -14.81 11.69
CA LEU A 13 -24.25 -14.19 12.12
C LEU A 13 -23.02 -14.78 11.42
N LEU A 14 -23.03 -16.09 11.13
CA LEU A 14 -21.95 -16.77 10.40
C LEU A 14 -21.97 -16.45 8.89
N VAL A 15 -23.13 -16.17 8.29
CA VAL A 15 -23.23 -15.82 6.85
C VAL A 15 -23.08 -14.32 6.57
N GLY A 16 -22.98 -13.47 7.61
CA GLY A 16 -23.19 -12.02 7.51
C GLY A 16 -21.96 -11.11 7.38
N VAL A 17 -20.73 -11.63 7.29
CA VAL A 17 -19.53 -10.78 7.13
C VAL A 17 -19.02 -10.83 5.70
N ASN A 18 -19.70 -10.14 4.79
CA ASN A 18 -19.08 -9.77 3.51
C ASN A 18 -18.08 -8.65 3.79
N SER A 19 -16.80 -8.97 3.99
CA SER A 19 -15.77 -7.93 4.06
C SER A 19 -15.71 -7.25 2.68
N ILE A 20 -15.84 -5.94 2.62
CA ILE A 20 -15.69 -5.19 1.37
C ILE A 20 -14.21 -5.28 0.97
N HIS A 21 -13.89 -5.83 -0.20
CA HIS A 21 -12.49 -5.96 -0.64
C HIS A 21 -12.20 -4.90 -1.70
N SER A 22 -11.16 -4.10 -1.47
CA SER A 22 -10.73 -3.06 -2.41
C SER A 22 -9.23 -3.16 -2.62
N ALA A 23 -8.81 -3.29 -3.89
CA ALA A 23 -7.41 -3.34 -4.24
C ALA A 23 -6.75 -1.94 -4.13
N PRO A 24 -5.48 -1.86 -3.71
CA PRO A 24 -4.79 -0.60 -3.56
C PRO A 24 -4.60 0.14 -4.89
N LYS A 25 -4.81 1.46 -4.83
CA LYS A 25 -4.30 2.41 -5.81
C LYS A 25 -2.93 2.89 -5.33
N VAL A 26 -1.93 2.81 -6.20
CA VAL A 26 -0.54 3.09 -5.84
C VAL A 26 0.01 4.18 -6.75
N GLN A 27 0.66 5.16 -6.14
CA GLN A 27 1.40 6.21 -6.84
C GLN A 27 2.83 6.23 -6.29
N VAL A 28 3.80 6.25 -7.20
CA VAL A 28 5.22 6.32 -6.85
C VAL A 28 5.80 7.58 -7.45
N TYR A 29 6.32 8.47 -6.61
CA TYR A 29 6.79 9.79 -7.02
C TYR A 29 7.88 10.27 -6.08
N SER A 30 8.63 11.28 -6.50
CA SER A 30 9.65 11.93 -5.68
C SER A 30 9.12 13.23 -5.07
N LYS A 31 9.68 13.64 -3.93
CA LYS A 31 9.28 14.88 -3.25
C LYS A 31 9.64 16.13 -4.06
N LEU A 32 10.83 16.13 -4.65
CA LEU A 32 11.33 17.15 -5.57
C LEU A 32 11.36 16.58 -6.99
N PRO A 33 11.54 17.41 -8.03
CA PRO A 33 11.70 16.92 -9.39
C PRO A 33 12.75 15.79 -9.49
N GLY A 34 12.41 14.75 -10.24
CA GLY A 34 13.22 13.55 -10.41
C GLY A 34 14.45 13.80 -11.29
N GLN A 35 15.50 14.39 -10.72
CA GLN A 35 16.77 14.66 -11.40
C GLN A 35 17.87 13.74 -10.88
N PHE A 36 18.67 13.17 -11.78
CA PHE A 36 19.82 12.34 -11.41
C PHE A 36 20.83 13.12 -10.56
N ASP A 37 21.53 12.40 -9.70
CA ASP A 37 22.61 12.89 -8.83
C ASP A 37 22.19 13.93 -7.78
N GLN A 38 20.89 14.20 -7.64
CA GLN A 38 20.36 15.13 -6.66
C GLN A 38 19.63 14.42 -5.51
N PRO A 39 19.98 14.69 -4.23
CA PRO A 39 19.29 14.10 -3.10
C PRO A 39 17.79 14.41 -3.10
N ASN A 40 16.99 13.39 -2.82
CA ASN A 40 15.54 13.47 -2.85
C ASN A 40 14.91 12.46 -1.87
N VAL A 41 13.58 12.37 -1.88
CA VAL A 41 12.83 11.38 -1.11
C VAL A 41 11.87 10.69 -2.07
N LEU A 42 11.93 9.36 -2.13
CA LEU A 42 11.01 8.54 -2.90
C LEU A 42 9.78 8.24 -2.04
N LEU A 43 8.59 8.45 -2.58
CA LEU A 43 7.31 8.21 -1.91
C LEU A 43 6.52 7.14 -2.65
N CYS A 44 5.90 6.26 -1.87
CA CYS A 44 4.88 5.33 -2.33
C CYS A 44 3.59 5.61 -1.55
N TYR A 45 2.66 6.32 -2.19
CA TYR A 45 1.33 6.55 -1.65
C TYR A 45 0.40 5.41 -2.07
N VAL A 46 -0.17 4.73 -1.08
CA VAL A 46 -1.07 3.60 -1.26
C VAL A 46 -2.41 3.96 -0.66
N SER A 47 -3.48 3.86 -1.44
CA SER A 47 -4.82 4.34 -1.05
C SER A 47 -5.92 3.42 -1.55
N ASN A 48 -7.14 3.64 -1.07
CA ASN A 48 -8.34 2.93 -1.54
C ASN A 48 -8.28 1.40 -1.33
N PHE A 49 -7.56 0.94 -0.32
CA PHE A 49 -7.47 -0.49 -0.03
C PHE A 49 -8.29 -0.87 1.21
N HIS A 50 -8.81 -2.10 1.21
CA HIS A 50 -9.44 -2.74 2.35
C HIS A 50 -9.37 -4.26 2.14
N PRO A 51 -9.06 -5.08 3.17
CA PRO A 51 -8.79 -4.77 4.58
C PRO A 51 -7.44 -4.07 4.82
N PRO A 52 -7.14 -3.62 6.05
CA PRO A 52 -5.97 -2.76 6.31
C PRO A 52 -4.61 -3.48 6.28
N ASP A 53 -4.58 -4.81 6.29
CA ASP A 53 -3.33 -5.57 6.25
C ASP A 53 -2.66 -5.44 4.86
N ILE A 54 -1.49 -4.81 4.84
CA ILE A 54 -0.74 -4.50 3.62
C ILE A 54 0.76 -4.43 3.93
N LYS A 55 1.59 -4.90 3.00
CA LYS A 55 3.04 -4.75 3.06
C LYS A 55 3.53 -3.86 1.92
N ILE A 56 4.24 -2.80 2.26
CA ILE A 56 4.84 -1.86 1.30
C ILE A 56 6.37 -1.97 1.41
N THR A 57 7.06 -2.22 0.31
CA THR A 57 8.52 -2.39 0.22
C THR A 57 9.09 -1.41 -0.79
N MET A 58 10.05 -0.58 -0.37
CA MET A 58 10.76 0.35 -1.27
C MET A 58 11.97 -0.38 -1.86
N LEU A 59 12.15 -0.31 -3.17
CA LEU A 59 13.14 -1.11 -3.89
C LEU A 59 14.09 -0.24 -4.69
N LYS A 60 15.37 -0.64 -4.68
CA LYS A 60 16.41 -0.24 -5.63
C LYS A 60 16.95 -1.51 -6.28
N ASP A 61 16.83 -1.62 -7.60
CA ASP A 61 17.27 -2.78 -8.39
C ASP A 61 16.72 -4.12 -7.85
N ASN A 62 15.44 -4.11 -7.46
CA ASN A 62 14.72 -5.21 -6.81
C ASN A 62 15.18 -5.59 -5.38
N VAL A 63 16.13 -4.86 -4.80
CA VAL A 63 16.60 -5.02 -3.42
C VAL A 63 15.90 -4.01 -2.52
N GLU A 64 15.49 -4.43 -1.33
CA GLU A 64 14.84 -3.56 -0.35
C GLU A 64 15.78 -2.45 0.14
N MET A 65 15.30 -1.22 0.09
CA MET A 65 16.04 -0.05 0.55
C MET A 65 15.94 0.09 2.08
N PRO A 66 17.06 0.25 2.79
CA PRO A 66 17.05 0.49 4.22
C PRO A 66 16.57 1.91 4.54
N GLY A 67 16.17 2.16 5.78
CA GLY A 67 15.82 3.50 6.27
C GLY A 67 14.49 4.06 5.78
N ALA A 68 13.64 3.22 5.18
CA ALA A 68 12.28 3.62 4.81
C ALA A 68 11.40 3.83 6.05
N THR A 69 10.60 4.89 6.05
CA THR A 69 9.60 5.22 7.08
C THR A 69 8.20 5.15 6.51
N GLN A 70 7.21 4.88 7.36
CA GLN A 70 5.80 4.76 6.97
C GLN A 70 4.94 5.63 7.88
N THR A 71 3.91 6.26 7.33
CA THR A 71 2.90 6.96 8.11
C THR A 71 2.06 5.98 8.93
N ASP A 72 1.35 6.50 9.94
CA ASP A 72 0.28 5.74 10.58
C ASP A 72 -0.86 5.46 9.59
N LEU A 73 -1.56 4.35 9.82
CA LEU A 73 -2.72 3.95 9.03
C LEU A 73 -3.87 4.93 9.25
N ALA A 74 -4.34 5.52 8.16
CA ALA A 74 -5.50 6.41 8.15
C ALA A 74 -6.55 5.89 7.16
N PHE A 75 -7.78 6.39 7.28
CA PHE A 75 -8.88 6.00 6.43
C PHE A 75 -9.83 7.17 6.16
N GLU A 76 -10.47 7.11 4.99
CA GLU A 76 -11.49 8.06 4.58
C GLU A 76 -12.87 7.68 5.14
N GLN A 77 -13.87 8.56 4.99
CA GLN A 77 -15.26 8.28 5.43
C GLN A 77 -15.85 6.99 4.84
N SER A 78 -15.33 6.53 3.69
CA SER A 78 -15.69 5.28 3.04
C SER A 78 -15.02 4.03 3.64
N TRP A 79 -14.30 4.16 4.77
CA TRP A 79 -13.51 3.09 5.40
C TRP A 79 -12.41 2.51 4.51
N GLN A 80 -12.00 3.28 3.51
CA GLN A 80 -10.89 2.94 2.64
C GLN A 80 -9.59 3.46 3.25
N PHE A 81 -8.62 2.57 3.39
CA PHE A 81 -7.35 2.88 4.03
C PHE A 81 -6.38 3.57 3.08
N HIS A 82 -5.49 4.36 3.66
CA HIS A 82 -4.34 4.93 2.97
C HIS A 82 -3.12 5.03 3.88
N LEU A 83 -1.95 4.94 3.25
CA LEU A 83 -0.63 4.98 3.87
C LEU A 83 0.38 5.57 2.88
N THR A 84 1.42 6.22 3.40
CA THR A 84 2.58 6.61 2.60
C THR A 84 3.83 5.97 3.19
N LYS A 85 4.59 5.25 2.35
CA LYS A 85 5.96 4.82 2.69
C LYS A 85 6.95 5.70 1.94
N SER A 86 8.02 6.12 2.61
CA SER A 86 9.02 7.01 2.03
C SER A 86 10.44 6.61 2.40
N VAL A 87 11.40 6.90 1.54
CA VAL A 87 12.82 6.62 1.78
C VAL A 87 13.69 7.70 1.13
N PRO A 88 14.71 8.24 1.84
CA PRO A 88 15.71 9.10 1.21
C PRO A 88 16.45 8.35 0.11
N PHE A 89 16.69 9.00 -1.03
CA PHE A 89 17.44 8.42 -2.14
C PHE A 89 18.10 9.51 -2.98
N THR A 90 19.11 9.11 -3.76
CA THR A 90 19.70 9.96 -4.80
C THR A 90 19.61 9.14 -6.09
N PRO A 91 18.70 9.46 -7.02
CA PRO A 91 18.53 8.67 -8.24
C PRO A 91 19.80 8.73 -9.08
N GLN A 92 20.16 7.60 -9.67
CA GLN A 92 21.30 7.49 -10.59
C GLN A 92 20.80 6.91 -11.92
N ALA A 93 21.44 7.31 -13.02
CA ALA A 93 21.13 6.76 -14.33
C ALA A 93 21.40 5.24 -14.35
N GLY A 94 20.44 4.47 -14.87
CA GLY A 94 20.53 3.01 -14.99
C GLY A 94 20.04 2.22 -13.77
N GLU A 95 19.86 2.87 -12.62
CA GLU A 95 19.25 2.24 -11.43
C GLU A 95 17.72 2.27 -11.51
N LYS A 96 17.07 1.23 -11.01
CA LYS A 96 15.61 1.10 -11.03
C LYS A 96 15.03 1.24 -9.64
N TYR A 97 14.09 2.16 -9.50
CA TYR A 97 13.39 2.40 -8.24
C TYR A 97 11.94 1.96 -8.36
N ALA A 98 11.42 1.27 -7.35
CA ALA A 98 10.04 0.79 -7.37
C ALA A 98 9.44 0.67 -5.96
N CYS A 99 8.12 0.71 -5.90
CA CYS A 99 7.35 0.32 -4.74
C CYS A 99 6.68 -1.03 -4.98
N ARG A 100 6.94 -2.02 -4.12
CA ARG A 100 6.24 -3.31 -4.13
C ARG A 100 5.19 -3.33 -3.04
N VAL A 101 3.95 -3.59 -3.44
CA VAL A 101 2.79 -3.65 -2.55
C VAL A 101 2.23 -5.06 -2.58
N GLN A 102 2.10 -5.65 -1.39
CA GLN A 102 1.42 -6.92 -1.17
C GLN A 102 0.16 -6.66 -0.35
N HIS A 103 -1.00 -6.96 -0.94
CA HIS A 103 -2.30 -6.80 -0.31
C HIS A 103 -3.11 -8.08 -0.53
N GLN A 104 -3.56 -8.71 0.56
CA GLN A 104 -4.31 -9.98 0.52
C GLN A 104 -3.68 -11.05 -0.38
N GLY A 105 -2.38 -11.29 -0.22
CA GLY A 105 -1.64 -12.28 -1.02
C GLY A 105 -1.31 -11.85 -2.46
N ASN A 106 -1.89 -10.77 -2.97
CA ASN A 106 -1.57 -10.24 -4.30
C ASN A 106 -0.39 -9.26 -4.22
N THR A 107 0.68 -9.56 -4.94
CA THR A 107 1.88 -8.72 -5.00
C THR A 107 1.99 -8.01 -6.34
N LYS A 108 2.16 -6.69 -6.33
CA LYS A 108 2.41 -5.85 -7.52
C LYS A 108 3.54 -4.89 -7.26
N SER A 109 4.32 -4.57 -8.30
CA SER A 109 5.39 -3.57 -8.23
C SER A 109 5.08 -2.39 -9.16
N TYR A 110 5.40 -1.19 -8.71
CA TYR A 110 5.11 0.07 -9.37
C TYR A 110 6.42 0.84 -9.50
N SER A 111 6.87 1.09 -10.72
CA SER A 111 8.13 1.80 -10.97
C SER A 111 8.00 3.29 -10.70
N TRP A 112 9.09 3.89 -10.23
CA TRP A 112 9.31 5.32 -10.31
C TRP A 112 10.10 5.62 -11.59
N GLU A 113 9.76 6.71 -12.26
CA GLU A 113 10.50 7.22 -13.41
C GLU A 113 10.93 8.67 -13.11
N PRO A 114 12.11 9.11 -13.57
CA PRO A 114 12.54 10.49 -13.45
C PRO A 114 11.65 11.42 -14.28
N ASP A 115 11.61 12.71 -13.92
CA ASP A 115 10.83 13.71 -14.66
C ASP A 115 11.51 14.15 -15.96
N MET A 116 12.81 13.85 -16.13
CA MET A 116 13.65 14.27 -17.25
C MET A 116 14.39 13.10 -17.90
#